data_AF-A0A1B8DSQ5-F1
#
_entry.id   AF-A0A1B8DSQ5-F1
#
_cell.length_a   1.000
_cell.length_b   1.000
_cell.length_c   1.000
_cell.angle_alpha   90.00
_cell.angle_beta   90.00
_cell.angle_gamma   90.00
#
_symmetry.space_group_name_H-M   'P 1'
#
loop_
_entity.id
_entity.type
_entity.pdbx_description
1 polymer ?
#
loop_
_entity_poly.entity_id
_entity_poly.type
_entity_poly.pdbx_seq_one_letter_code
_entity_poly.pdbx_strand_id
1 'polypeptide(L)'
;MVSNKNRLYIALYPSGATGGATPEERQYHWGFLVGPKAEKSKEVPGTRHHVKNNIVTGWNYEELNLKNIQNTTTLLARLLIAKIEDD
;
A
#
# COMPACT_ATOMS: atom_id res chain seq x y z
N MET A 1 -26.36 -9.15 4.76
CA MET A 1 -25.12 -8.52 5.25
C MET A 1 -23.94 -9.28 4.66
N VAL A 2 -23.19 -8.70 3.72
CA VAL A 2 -22.04 -9.40 3.12
C VAL A 2 -20.89 -9.44 4.13
N SER A 3 -20.66 -10.60 4.72
CA SER A 3 -19.64 -10.83 5.74
C SER A 3 -18.27 -11.12 5.10
N ASN A 4 -17.20 -10.89 5.85
CA ASN A 4 -15.83 -11.27 5.49
C ASN A 4 -15.23 -10.68 4.18
N LYS A 5 -15.73 -9.54 3.71
CA LYS A 5 -15.12 -8.82 2.59
C LYS A 5 -13.72 -8.28 2.90
N ASN A 6 -12.93 -8.02 1.87
CA ASN A 6 -11.61 -7.43 1.99
C ASN A 6 -11.64 -6.00 2.55
N ARG A 7 -10.45 -5.55 2.94
CA ARG A 7 -10.18 -4.30 3.62
C ARG A 7 -9.23 -3.48 2.76
N LEU A 8 -9.56 -2.21 2.61
CA LEU A 8 -8.72 -1.24 1.95
C LEU A 8 -7.94 -0.47 3.00
N TYR A 9 -6.63 -0.43 2.83
CA TYR A 9 -5.72 0.34 3.65
C TYR A 9 -5.02 1.39 2.81
N ILE A 10 -4.80 2.57 3.38
CA ILE A 10 -3.76 3.48 2.89
C ILE A 10 -2.44 3.10 3.57
N ALA A 11 -1.36 3.05 2.81
CA ALA A 11 -0.02 2.68 3.27
C ALA A 11 0.99 3.77 2.93
N LEU A 12 1.87 4.02 3.90
CA LEU A 12 2.92 5.02 3.83
C LEU A 12 4.29 4.35 3.79
N TYR A 13 5.11 4.80 2.84
CA TYR A 13 6.47 4.35 2.61
C TYR A 13 7.41 5.56 2.52
N PRO A 14 8.72 5.40 2.74
CA PRO A 14 9.67 6.42 2.33
C PRO A 14 9.72 6.48 0.80
N SER A 15 9.72 7.69 0.22
CA SER A 15 9.82 7.86 -1.25
C SER A 15 11.24 7.61 -1.78
N GLY A 16 12.24 7.65 -0.91
CA GLY A 16 13.66 7.66 -1.30
C GLY A 16 14.13 9.00 -1.86
N ALA A 17 13.28 10.03 -1.92
CA ALA A 17 13.70 11.38 -2.28
C ALA A 17 14.60 11.95 -1.17
N THR A 18 15.83 12.30 -1.52
CA THR A 18 16.84 12.83 -0.59
C THR A 18 17.10 14.31 -0.87
N GLY A 19 17.24 15.12 0.19
CA GLY A 19 17.67 16.52 0.09
C GLY A 19 16.89 17.45 1.02
N GLY A 20 17.56 18.44 1.62
CA GLY A 20 16.96 19.37 2.59
C GLY A 20 15.93 20.36 2.02
N ALA A 21 15.75 20.38 0.70
CA ALA A 21 14.80 21.26 0.00
C ALA A 21 13.56 20.51 -0.52
N THR A 22 13.38 19.23 -0.23
CA THR A 22 12.16 18.50 -0.60
C THR A 22 11.04 18.85 0.39
N PRO A 23 9.87 19.32 -0.09
CA PRO A 23 8.68 19.44 0.76
C PRO A 23 8.42 18.13 1.48
N GLU A 24 7.95 18.20 2.73
CA GLU A 24 7.70 17.03 3.60
C GLU A 24 6.83 15.97 2.89
N GLU A 25 5.85 16.40 2.10
CA GLU A 25 4.98 15.54 1.31
C GLU A 25 5.73 14.68 0.28
N ARG A 26 6.87 15.15 -0.24
CA ARG A 26 7.71 14.40 -1.20
C ARG A 26 8.63 13.39 -0.52
N GLN A 27 8.76 13.42 0.80
CA GLN A 27 9.55 12.43 1.54
C GLN A 27 8.85 11.07 1.64
N TYR A 28 7.54 11.06 1.35
CA TYR A 28 6.71 9.87 1.46
C TYR A 28 6.17 9.40 0.11
N HIS A 29 6.01 8.09 0.01
CA HIS A 29 5.34 7.40 -1.07
C HIS A 29 4.09 6.74 -0.53
N TRP A 30 2.99 6.92 -1.24
CA TRP A 30 1.68 6.44 -0.84
C TRP A 30 1.25 5.27 -1.74
N GLY A 31 0.59 4.29 -1.13
CA GLY A 31 -0.03 3.19 -1.84
C GLY A 31 -1.28 2.70 -1.13
N PHE A 32 -2.09 1.92 -1.83
CA PHE A 32 -3.17 1.17 -1.24
C PHE A 32 -2.76 -0.28 -1.03
N LEU A 33 -3.22 -0.85 0.08
CA LEU A 33 -3.17 -2.30 0.31
C LEU A 33 -4.59 -2.84 0.36
N VAL A 34 -4.80 -3.94 -0.33
CA VAL A 34 -6.03 -4.75 -0.25
C VAL A 34 -5.68 -6.05 0.44
N GLY A 35 -6.46 -6.45 1.44
CA GLY A 35 -6.29 -7.75 2.06
C GLY A 35 -7.48 -8.19 2.89
N PRO A 36 -7.39 -9.38 3.50
CA PRO A 36 -8.51 -10.01 4.18
C PRO A 36 -8.95 -9.23 5.42
N LYS A 37 -10.24 -9.34 5.77
CA LYS A 37 -10.77 -8.82 7.04
C LYS A 37 -10.02 -9.37 8.27
N ALA A 38 -9.68 -10.64 8.23
CA ALA A 38 -9.04 -11.34 9.33
C ALA A 38 -7.56 -11.56 9.01
N GLU A 39 -6.69 -10.98 9.82
CA GLU A 39 -5.25 -11.02 9.59
C GLU A 39 -4.51 -11.76 10.73
N LYS A 40 -5.03 -12.93 11.10
CA LYS A 40 -4.50 -13.74 12.22
C LYS A 40 -3.46 -14.77 11.80
N SER A 41 -3.32 -14.99 10.50
CA SER A 41 -2.40 -15.98 9.93
C SER A 41 -0.97 -15.47 9.93
N LYS A 42 0.01 -16.39 9.94
CA LYS A 42 1.44 -16.06 9.83
C LYS A 42 1.76 -15.31 8.53
N GLU A 43 1.02 -15.62 7.47
CA GLU A 43 1.05 -14.93 6.19
C GLU A 43 -0.35 -14.42 5.88
N VAL A 44 -0.42 -13.15 5.48
CA VAL A 44 -1.68 -12.45 5.20
C VAL A 44 -1.59 -11.92 3.76
N PRO A 45 -1.87 -12.79 2.76
CA PRO A 45 -1.71 -12.40 1.37
C PRO A 45 -2.67 -11.27 1.00
N GLY A 46 -2.26 -10.47 0.03
CA GLY A 46 -3.04 -9.36 -0.49
C GLY A 46 -2.32 -8.64 -1.61
N THR A 47 -2.80 -7.46 -1.96
CA THR A 47 -2.34 -6.73 -3.14
C THR A 47 -1.96 -5.30 -2.79
N ARG A 48 -0.87 -4.80 -3.38
CA ARG A 48 -0.52 -3.38 -3.31
C ARG A 48 -0.77 -2.70 -4.64
N HIS A 49 -1.46 -1.58 -4.57
CA HIS A 49 -1.73 -0.69 -5.70
C HIS A 49 -1.02 0.63 -5.44
N HIS A 50 -0.12 1.04 -6.32
CA HIS A 50 0.56 2.33 -6.18
C HIS A 50 0.98 2.87 -7.54
N VAL A 51 1.35 4.15 -7.59
CA VAL A 51 1.88 4.77 -8.80
C VAL A 51 3.31 5.20 -8.52
N LYS A 52 4.23 4.79 -9.38
CA LYS A 52 5.63 5.21 -9.33
C LYS A 52 5.93 6.16 -10.48
N ASN A 53 6.77 7.16 -10.23
CA ASN A 53 7.35 7.96 -11.31
C ASN A 53 8.70 7.36 -11.71
N ASN A 54 8.72 6.64 -12.82
CA ASN A 54 9.93 6.12 -13.43
C ASN A 54 10.58 7.20 -14.32
N ILE A 55 11.91 7.31 -14.27
CA ILE A 55 12.65 8.32 -15.04
C ILE A 55 12.44 8.16 -16.55
N VAL A 56 12.29 6.93 -17.03
CA VAL A 56 12.17 6.60 -18.46
C VAL A 56 10.71 6.55 -18.90
N THR A 57 9.86 5.88 -18.12
CA THR A 57 8.47 5.60 -18.51
C THR A 57 7.45 6.53 -17.85
N GLY A 58 7.89 7.51 -17.05
CA GLY A 58 7.01 8.44 -16.35
C GLY A 58 6.16 7.77 -15.26
N TRP A 59 4.95 8.28 -15.05
CA TRP A 59 4.01 7.73 -14.06
C TRP A 59 3.46 6.38 -14.51
N ASN A 60 3.68 5.35 -13.69
CA ASN A 60 3.23 3.99 -13.95
C ASN A 60 2.50 3.44 -12.73
N TYR A 61 1.31 2.93 -12.97
CA TYR A 61 0.57 2.13 -11.99
C TYR A 61 1.19 0.74 -11.90
N GLU A 62 1.35 0.24 -10.69
CA GLU A 62 1.69 -1.16 -10.44
C GLU A 62 0.70 -1.80 -9.49
N GLU A 63 0.35 -3.04 -9.80
CA GLU A 63 -0.38 -3.95 -8.94
C GLU A 63 0.53 -5.12 -8.59
N LEU A 64 0.81 -5.28 -7.31
CA LEU A 64 1.78 -6.26 -6.82
C LEU A 64 1.14 -7.18 -5.81
N ASN A 65 1.16 -8.48 -6.08
CA ASN A 65 0.81 -9.50 -5.12
C ASN A 65 1.85 -9.55 -3.99
N LEU A 66 1.36 -9.52 -2.76
CA LEU A 66 2.14 -9.53 -1.54
C LEU A 66 1.88 -10.81 -0.77
N LYS A 67 2.96 -11.42 -0.28
CA LYS A 67 2.86 -12.58 0.62
C LYS A 67 2.24 -12.21 1.97
N ASN A 68 2.55 -11.01 2.46
CA ASN A 68 2.04 -10.51 3.72
C ASN A 68 1.88 -8.99 3.70
N ILE A 69 0.63 -8.51 3.78
CA ILE A 69 0.30 -7.08 3.78
C ILE A 69 0.62 -6.37 5.11
N GLN A 70 0.91 -7.12 6.17
CA GLN A 70 1.21 -6.56 7.49
C GLN A 70 2.62 -6.01 7.59
N ASN A 71 3.56 -6.51 6.77
CA ASN A 71 4.99 -6.24 6.89
C ASN A 71 5.68 -6.13 5.53
N THR A 72 5.10 -5.38 4.60
CA THR A 72 5.77 -5.09 3.32
C THR A 72 7.08 -4.33 3.55
N THR A 73 8.08 -4.55 2.70
CA THR A 73 9.37 -3.85 2.75
C THR A 73 9.17 -2.33 2.89
N THR A 74 9.89 -1.73 3.85
CA THR A 74 9.88 -0.29 4.19
C THR A 74 8.52 0.32 4.53
N LEU A 75 7.54 -0.48 4.96
CA LEU A 75 6.26 0.04 5.46
C LEU A 75 6.48 0.88 6.73
N LEU A 76 6.05 2.14 6.70
CA LEU A 76 6.08 3.03 7.87
C LEU A 76 4.77 2.97 8.64
N ALA A 77 3.66 3.05 7.92
CA ALA A 77 2.32 3.00 8.49
C ALA A 77 1.35 2.38 7.48
N ARG A 78 0.30 1.74 8.00
CA ARG A 78 -0.90 1.43 7.24
C ARG A 78 -2.13 1.72 8.08
N LEU A 79 -3.14 2.32 7.48
CA LEU A 79 -4.39 2.69 8.16
C LEU A 79 -5.55 2.07 7.41
N LEU A 80 -6.43 1.40 8.16
CA LEU A 80 -7.66 0.86 7.61
C LEU A 80 -8.61 2.02 7.30
N ILE A 81 -9.03 2.14 6.03
CA ILE A 81 -9.89 3.25 5.61
C ILE A 81 -11.26 2.79 5.11
N ALA A 82 -11.39 1.57 4.60
CA ALA A 82 -12.66 1.08 4.09
C ALA A 82 -12.79 -0.44 4.08
N LYS A 83 -14.03 -0.89 3.89
CA LYS A 83 -14.39 -2.25 3.46
C LYS A 83 -14.65 -2.20 1.95
N ILE A 84 -14.17 -3.21 1.23
CA ILE A 84 -14.41 -3.35 -0.21
C ILE A 84 -15.74 -4.10 -0.43
N GLU A 85 -16.57 -3.61 -1.34
CA GLU A 85 -17.86 -4.24 -1.67
C GLU A 85 -17.67 -5.34 -2.72
N ASP A 86 -17.03 -5.00 -3.83
CA ASP A 86 -16.75 -5.87 -4.98
C ASP A 86 -15.24 -5.89 -5.22
N ASP A 87 -14.66 -7.09 -5.30
CA ASP A 87 -13.23 -7.35 -5.44
C ASP A 87 -13.05 -8.52 -6.42
#